data_AF-A0A4P9XZD3-F1
#
_entry.id   AF-A0A4P9XZD3-F1
#
_cell.length_a   1.000
_cell.length_b   1.000
_cell.length_c   1.000
_cell.angle_alpha   90.00
_cell.angle_beta   90.00
_cell.angle_gamma   90.00
#
_symmetry.space_group_name_H-M   'P 1'
#
loop_
_entity.id
_entity.type
_entity.pdbx_description
1 polymer ?
#
loop_
_entity_poly.entity_id
_entity_poly.type
_entity_poly.pdbx_seq_one_letter_code
_entity_poly.pdbx_strand_id
1 'polypeptide(L)'
;DPSLRDVVGRVLPLASHYVTIQSFVDSRAKFEYGLVNHALCAAIREMLKEYLVLIAQLEREFRNSAGRFTLQQLWYHAHLSLRTMGALGALVKSAARATHVEERQDPLNAMAGSELVLPLRAKGGGVLGKLAERMLQLSGDESTRRLYAHLLERASVPYFGMLDAWIRYGEIRDPYDEFMVQERREVLWDAPNLTYWERRYVLRDLAVPAFLEPLKMKILMAGKYLNVMRECGLPIADDVRLAELEQGADLEEGATRAVAKSEVMRALKGVRYLRSIEAAYNHANRTLLQMLLTDHQLHARLRSIKRYFLLDQSDFLTHFLDLAGDELKKPRQEVSLTKLQSLLELVLRTSAVAASDPFKEELRAELSRDRLVDGLLRVIGRTAEGADDDDVTFATNVLGNAAISEAGVSVPMAGIEAFSLDYRVSFPLSLIISRRAITKYQLLFRHLFQVKHVERLLCHVWQEHARGPAWRLRERARWNARVFALRSRMLWFVQQFAFYVCSEVIEPSWNQIERRLKEVTTVEQLMTYHLDYIDTCLKGCMLTNATLLKVGGGVWRYSDACTDVRRTTRRTTR
;
A
#
# COMPACT_ATOMS: atom_id res chain seq x y z
N ASP A 1 11.44 47.53 53.83
CA ASP A 1 10.08 48.04 53.59
C ASP A 1 9.22 46.91 53.01
N PRO A 2 8.13 46.49 53.67
CA PRO A 2 7.25 45.43 53.18
C PRO A 2 6.62 45.74 51.81
N SER A 3 6.37 47.02 51.51
CA SER A 3 5.83 47.46 50.21
C SER A 3 6.80 47.21 49.05
N LEU A 4 8.09 47.49 49.25
CA LEU A 4 9.15 47.22 48.28
C LEU A 4 9.34 45.72 48.05
N ARG A 5 9.22 44.91 49.11
CA ARG A 5 9.31 43.44 49.02
C ARG A 5 8.23 42.87 48.10
N ASP A 6 7.00 43.38 48.17
CA ASP A 6 5.89 42.95 47.32
C ASP A 6 6.11 43.31 45.85
N VAL A 7 6.59 44.52 45.54
CA VAL A 7 6.86 44.93 44.16
C VAL A 7 8.00 44.12 43.57
N VAL A 8 9.08 43.90 44.32
CA VAL A 8 10.20 43.05 43.90
C VAL A 8 9.72 41.61 43.68
N GLY A 9 8.86 41.09 44.56
CA GLY A 9 8.25 39.76 44.42
C GLY A 9 7.43 39.60 43.14
N ARG A 10 6.83 40.67 42.62
CA ARG A 10 6.09 40.66 41.34
C ARG A 10 6.99 40.71 40.10
N VAL A 11 8.16 41.33 40.20
CA VAL A 11 9.10 41.49 39.07
C VAL A 11 10.07 40.32 38.95
N LEU A 12 10.49 39.71 40.07
CA LEU A 12 11.41 38.57 40.10
C LEU A 12 11.05 37.38 39.18
N PRO A 13 9.76 37.00 39.01
CA PRO A 13 9.39 35.94 38.08
C PRO A 13 9.86 36.20 36.64
N LEU A 14 9.91 37.46 36.19
CA LEU A 14 10.39 37.83 34.86
C LEU A 14 11.85 37.40 34.65
N ALA A 15 12.71 37.67 35.64
CA ALA A 15 14.11 37.26 35.59
C ALA A 15 14.25 35.73 35.62
N SER A 16 13.42 35.05 36.42
CA SER A 16 13.38 33.58 36.43
C SER A 16 12.99 33.01 35.08
N HIS A 17 11.95 33.56 34.43
CA HIS A 17 11.54 33.16 33.09
C HIS A 17 12.66 33.39 32.07
N TYR A 18 13.29 34.56 32.07
CA TYR A 18 14.42 34.87 31.18
C TYR A 18 15.56 33.84 31.30
N VAL A 19 16.02 33.53 32.51
CA VAL A 19 17.09 32.54 32.74
C VAL A 19 16.70 31.15 32.25
N THR A 20 15.46 30.72 32.52
CA THR A 20 14.97 29.41 32.06
C THR A 20 14.89 29.31 30.55
N ILE A 21 14.43 30.37 29.87
CA ILE A 21 14.31 30.41 28.41
C ILE A 21 15.71 30.45 27.77
N GLN A 22 16.63 31.24 28.31
CA GLN A 22 18.01 31.31 27.81
C GLN A 22 18.71 29.95 27.91
N SER A 23 18.62 29.28 29.06
CA SER A 23 19.17 27.93 29.25
C SER A 23 18.58 26.90 28.28
N PHE A 24 17.28 26.99 27.99
CA PHE A 24 16.61 26.15 27.00
C PHE A 24 17.13 26.40 25.58
N VAL A 25 17.28 27.68 25.20
CA VAL A 25 17.80 28.07 23.88
C VAL A 25 19.23 27.57 23.69
N ASP A 26 20.08 27.64 24.71
CA ASP A 26 21.48 27.23 24.62
C ASP A 26 21.63 25.70 24.58
N SER A 27 20.76 24.96 25.29
CA SER A 27 20.73 23.50 25.24
C SER A 27 20.17 22.93 23.94
N ARG A 28 19.07 23.50 23.42
CA ARG A 28 18.37 22.99 22.22
C ARG A 28 18.91 23.51 20.89
N ALA A 29 19.86 24.45 20.90
CA ALA A 29 20.55 24.90 19.70
C ALA A 29 21.58 23.89 19.14
N LYS A 30 21.80 22.75 19.79
CA LYS A 30 22.70 21.69 19.29
C LYS A 30 22.11 20.99 18.08
N PHE A 31 22.97 20.52 17.17
CA PHE A 31 22.57 19.83 15.93
C PHE A 31 21.72 18.58 16.15
N GLU A 32 21.88 17.90 17.29
CA GLU A 32 21.16 16.67 17.64
C GLU A 32 19.63 16.83 17.68
N TYR A 33 19.14 18.06 17.91
CA TYR A 33 17.72 18.36 18.07
C TYR A 33 17.00 18.73 16.76
N GLY A 34 17.73 18.85 15.64
CA GLY A 34 17.15 19.07 14.31
C GLY A 34 16.80 20.52 13.96
N LEU A 35 16.45 20.74 12.69
CA LEU A 35 16.21 22.02 12.05
C LEU A 35 14.98 22.74 12.59
N VAL A 36 13.91 22.00 12.93
CA VAL A 36 12.68 22.59 13.47
C VAL A 36 12.94 23.21 14.85
N ASN A 37 13.71 22.52 15.69
CA ASN A 37 14.10 23.04 17.00
C ASN A 37 15.04 24.23 16.87
N HIS A 38 15.93 24.25 15.87
CA HIS A 38 16.79 25.41 15.61
C HIS A 38 15.98 26.64 15.18
N ALA A 39 15.01 26.46 14.29
CA ALA A 39 14.11 27.54 13.88
C ALA A 39 13.27 28.06 15.05
N LEU A 40 12.79 27.16 15.93
CA LEU A 40 12.10 27.54 17.16
C LEU A 40 13.02 28.34 18.10
N CYS A 41 14.27 27.89 18.31
CA CYS A 41 15.25 28.60 19.12
C CYS A 41 15.58 29.98 18.54
N ALA A 42 15.67 30.11 17.22
CA ALA A 42 15.89 31.39 16.55
C ALA A 42 14.71 32.37 16.78
N ALA A 43 13.47 31.89 16.68
CA ALA A 43 12.28 32.69 16.98
C ALA A 43 12.23 33.13 18.45
N ILE A 44 12.60 32.24 19.38
CA ILE A 44 12.70 32.58 20.81
C ILE A 44 13.79 33.61 21.07
N ARG A 45 14.96 33.50 20.41
CA ARG A 45 16.05 34.48 20.49
C ARG A 45 15.63 35.87 20.01
N GLU A 46 14.83 35.93 18.95
CA GLU A 46 14.27 37.19 18.44
C GLU A 46 13.44 37.91 19.53
N MET A 47 12.58 37.17 20.23
CA MET A 47 11.78 37.72 21.34
C MET A 47 12.62 38.06 22.59
N LEU A 48 13.65 37.27 22.90
CA LEU A 48 14.59 37.61 23.98
C LEU A 48 15.33 38.93 23.68
N LYS A 49 15.65 39.19 22.40
CA LYS A 49 16.28 40.43 21.97
C LYS A 49 15.36 41.63 22.19
N GLU A 50 14.07 41.51 21.89
CA GLU A 50 13.07 42.56 22.17
C GLU A 50 13.01 42.91 23.66
N TYR A 51 13.10 41.89 24.53
CA TYR A 51 13.17 42.11 25.98
C TYR A 51 14.45 42.84 26.43
N LEU A 52 15.60 42.50 25.86
CA LEU A 52 16.84 43.24 26.14
C LEU A 52 16.77 44.69 25.67
N VAL A 53 16.11 44.96 24.54
CA VAL A 53 15.84 46.32 24.07
C VAL A 53 14.94 47.08 25.05
N LEU A 54 13.90 46.44 25.59
CA LEU A 54 13.05 47.04 26.62
C LEU A 54 13.87 47.40 27.87
N ILE A 55 14.75 46.52 28.34
CA ILE A 55 15.63 46.83 29.49
C ILE A 55 16.51 48.05 29.18
N ALA A 56 17.09 48.13 27.98
CA ALA A 56 17.91 49.27 27.58
C ALA A 56 17.10 50.58 27.51
N GLN A 57 15.83 50.52 27.11
CA GLN A 57 14.91 51.66 27.11
C GLN A 57 14.59 52.10 28.55
N LEU A 58 14.30 51.16 29.44
CA LEU A 58 14.02 51.44 30.86
C LEU A 58 15.24 52.05 31.57
N GLU A 59 16.45 51.56 31.28
CA GLU A 59 17.70 52.14 31.79
C GLU A 59 17.90 53.58 31.33
N ARG A 60 17.57 53.87 30.05
CA ARG A 60 17.61 55.23 29.51
C ARG A 60 16.57 56.14 30.18
N GLU A 61 15.36 55.65 30.40
CA GLU A 61 14.32 56.41 31.11
C GLU A 61 14.71 56.70 32.55
N PHE A 62 15.31 55.74 33.25
CA PHE A 62 15.82 55.92 34.60
C PHE A 62 16.91 57.00 34.68
N ARG A 63 17.86 57.02 33.73
CA ARG A 63 18.93 58.03 33.68
C ARG A 63 18.44 59.42 33.30
N ASN A 64 17.46 59.52 32.39
CA ASN A 64 16.99 60.80 31.85
C ASN A 64 15.95 61.48 32.76
N SER A 65 15.21 60.71 33.55
CA SER A 65 14.22 61.26 34.46
C SER A 65 14.85 61.48 35.84
N ALA A 66 15.31 62.70 36.10
CA ALA A 66 15.93 63.15 37.36
C ALA A 66 15.07 62.84 38.61
N GLY A 67 15.09 61.60 39.09
CA GLY A 67 14.35 61.09 40.25
C GLY A 67 12.84 60.85 40.06
N ARG A 68 12.28 60.94 38.85
CA ARG A 68 10.84 60.74 38.60
C ARG A 68 10.44 59.31 38.21
N PHE A 69 11.40 58.45 37.89
CA PHE A 69 11.15 57.04 37.59
C PHE A 69 10.82 56.28 38.87
N THR A 70 9.57 55.81 38.99
CA THR A 70 9.11 55.05 40.15
C THR A 70 9.11 53.55 39.89
N LEU A 71 9.22 52.74 40.94
CA LEU A 71 9.09 51.28 40.86
C LEU A 71 7.73 50.82 40.25
N GLN A 72 6.69 51.63 40.38
CA GLN A 72 5.38 51.35 39.77
C GLN A 72 5.40 51.54 38.25
N GLN A 73 6.13 52.55 37.74
CA GLN A 73 6.33 52.75 36.31
C GLN A 73 7.15 51.59 35.71
N LEU A 74 8.20 51.15 36.41
CA LEU A 74 8.95 49.94 36.02
C LEU A 74 8.01 48.73 35.88
N TRP A 75 7.14 48.51 36.87
CA TRP A 75 6.19 47.39 36.84
C TRP A 75 5.18 47.52 35.68
N TYR A 76 4.66 48.72 35.42
CA TYR A 76 3.75 48.97 34.31
C TYR A 76 4.38 48.61 32.95
N HIS A 77 5.61 49.06 32.69
CA HIS A 77 6.32 48.74 31.45
C HIS A 77 6.74 47.26 31.37
N ALA A 78 7.06 46.62 32.51
CA ALA A 78 7.42 45.20 32.56
C ALA A 78 6.23 44.24 32.43
N HIS A 79 4.99 44.70 32.66
CA HIS A 79 3.81 43.84 32.73
C HIS A 79 3.51 43.08 31.44
N LEU A 80 3.70 43.73 30.28
CA LEU A 80 3.48 43.08 28.97
C LEU A 80 4.53 42.00 28.71
N SER A 81 5.80 42.27 29.04
CA SER A 81 6.90 41.31 28.93
C SER A 81 6.77 40.16 29.92
N LEU A 82 6.19 40.39 31.10
CA LEU A 82 5.91 39.34 32.07
C LEU A 82 4.92 38.30 31.53
N ARG A 83 3.89 38.75 30.80
CA ARG A 83 2.90 37.83 30.19
C ARG A 83 3.51 37.01 29.05
N THR A 84 4.24 37.65 28.14
CA THR A 84 4.87 36.97 27.00
C THR A 84 5.98 36.01 27.46
N MET A 85 6.88 36.44 28.35
CA MET A 85 7.91 35.58 28.94
C MET A 85 7.32 34.50 29.85
N GLY A 86 6.21 34.77 30.53
CA GLY A 86 5.49 33.78 31.32
C GLY A 86 4.93 32.66 30.45
N ALA A 87 4.30 32.99 29.32
CA ALA A 87 3.79 32.03 28.34
C ALA A 87 4.93 31.19 27.71
N LEU A 88 6.04 31.84 27.31
CA LEU A 88 7.23 31.15 26.81
C LEU A 88 7.86 30.25 27.87
N GLY A 89 7.96 30.74 29.11
CA GLY A 89 8.49 29.99 30.24
C GLY A 89 7.63 28.77 30.57
N ALA A 90 6.30 28.86 30.41
CA ALA A 90 5.41 27.72 30.55
C ALA A 90 5.62 26.68 29.44
N LEU A 91 5.78 27.12 28.19
CA LEU A 91 6.15 26.24 27.06
C LEU A 91 7.48 25.54 27.32
N VAL A 92 8.52 26.29 27.69
CA VAL A 92 9.86 25.76 27.97
C VAL A 92 9.83 24.79 29.14
N LYS A 93 9.13 25.11 30.23
CA LYS A 93 8.96 24.20 31.36
C LYS A 93 8.19 22.94 30.97
N SER A 94 7.19 23.04 30.10
CA SER A 94 6.48 21.86 29.59
C SER A 94 7.37 20.99 28.69
N ALA A 95 8.27 21.60 27.92
CA ALA A 95 9.28 20.90 27.12
C ALA A 95 10.43 20.33 27.96
N ALA A 96 10.73 20.91 29.13
CA ALA A 96 11.78 20.48 30.04
C ALA A 96 11.31 19.46 31.09
N ARG A 97 10.07 19.49 31.59
CA ARG A 97 9.53 18.42 32.47
C ARG A 97 9.49 17.06 31.76
N ALA A 98 9.30 17.13 30.46
CA ALA A 98 9.45 16.04 29.52
C ALA A 98 10.89 15.56 29.30
N THR A 99 11.90 15.99 30.05
CA THR A 99 13.26 15.41 29.99
C THR A 99 13.60 14.51 31.17
N HIS A 100 12.86 14.61 32.28
CA HIS A 100 13.21 13.91 33.53
C HIS A 100 12.42 12.62 33.79
N VAL A 101 11.38 12.33 33.01
CA VAL A 101 10.48 11.19 33.28
C VAL A 101 11.00 9.86 32.70
N GLU A 102 11.84 9.85 31.65
CA GLU A 102 12.35 8.59 31.06
C GLU A 102 13.61 8.01 31.72
N GLU A 103 14.30 8.71 32.63
CA GLU A 103 15.42 8.09 33.38
C GLU A 103 14.96 7.06 34.43
N ARG A 104 13.64 6.91 34.65
CA ARG A 104 13.04 5.85 35.48
C ARG A 104 12.07 5.00 34.65
N GLN A 105 12.59 4.14 33.79
CA GLN A 105 11.78 3.08 33.16
C GLN A 105 11.81 1.81 34.01
N ASP A 106 10.81 1.65 34.88
CA ASP A 106 10.28 0.34 35.26
C ASP A 106 9.03 0.08 34.39
N PRO A 107 8.99 -0.99 33.57
CA PRO A 107 8.00 -1.17 32.49
C PRO A 107 6.59 -1.63 32.94
N LEU A 108 6.22 -1.58 34.22
CA LEU A 108 4.99 -2.24 34.71
C LEU A 108 3.78 -1.34 35.00
N ASN A 109 3.91 -0.01 34.99
CA ASN A 109 2.85 0.90 35.50
C ASN A 109 2.28 1.89 34.47
N ALA A 110 2.15 1.49 33.21
CA ALA A 110 1.60 2.35 32.15
C ALA A 110 0.07 2.22 31.97
N MET A 111 -0.74 2.19 33.05
CA MET A 111 -2.20 2.05 32.92
C MET A 111 -3.06 2.94 33.84
N ALA A 112 -2.55 4.04 34.36
CA ALA A 112 -3.40 5.03 35.03
C ALA A 112 -2.77 6.43 35.02
N GLY A 113 -3.37 7.37 34.28
CA GLY A 113 -3.05 8.79 34.40
C GLY A 113 -3.06 9.56 33.07
N SER A 114 -4.18 10.19 32.78
CA SER A 114 -4.39 11.14 31.68
C SER A 114 -3.68 12.49 31.95
N GLU A 115 -2.35 12.52 31.87
CA GLU A 115 -1.61 13.77 31.68
C GLU A 115 -0.59 13.62 30.55
N LEU A 116 -0.78 14.45 29.52
CA LEU A 116 -0.20 14.31 28.19
C LEU A 116 1.27 14.79 28.17
N VAL A 117 2.19 13.88 28.44
CA VAL A 117 3.65 14.10 28.45
C VAL A 117 4.19 14.18 27.02
N LEU A 118 5.07 15.16 26.76
CA LEU A 118 5.91 15.21 25.55
C LEU A 118 6.97 14.09 25.64
N PRO A 119 7.05 13.13 24.71
CA PRO A 119 8.13 12.15 24.73
C PRO A 119 9.47 12.79 24.32
N LEU A 120 10.55 12.39 25.02
CA LEU A 120 11.88 12.99 25.14
C LEU A 120 12.66 13.29 23.83
N ARG A 121 12.19 12.84 22.67
CA ARG A 121 12.91 12.87 21.39
C ARG A 121 12.10 13.52 20.27
N ALA A 122 11.11 14.35 20.60
CA ALA A 122 10.35 15.09 19.60
C ALA A 122 11.30 15.97 18.76
N LYS A 123 11.68 15.47 17.59
CA LYS A 123 12.30 16.22 16.50
C LYS A 123 11.22 16.49 15.44
N GLY A 124 11.44 17.49 14.60
CA GLY A 124 10.54 17.76 13.48
C GLY A 124 9.06 17.93 13.88
N GLY A 125 8.22 17.03 13.35
CA GLY A 125 6.76 17.11 13.47
C GLY A 125 6.19 16.96 14.87
N GLY A 126 6.89 16.28 15.79
CA GLY A 126 6.45 16.17 17.19
C GLY A 126 6.44 17.52 17.92
N VAL A 127 7.43 18.38 17.62
CA VAL A 127 7.52 19.75 18.16
C VAL A 127 6.39 20.61 17.61
N LEU A 128 6.16 20.54 16.29
CA LEU A 128 5.09 21.29 15.63
C LEU A 128 3.70 20.88 16.10
N GLY A 129 3.47 19.58 16.27
CA GLY A 129 2.21 19.05 16.80
C GLY A 129 1.90 19.60 18.19
N LYS A 130 2.92 19.77 19.02
CA LYS A 130 2.78 20.24 20.40
C LYS A 130 2.65 21.74 20.51
N LEU A 131 3.34 22.50 19.66
CA LEU A 131 3.09 23.94 19.49
C LEU A 131 1.65 24.19 19.04
N ALA A 132 1.15 23.41 18.08
CA ALA A 132 -0.23 23.49 17.61
C ALA A 132 -1.25 23.12 18.71
N GLU A 133 -0.98 22.05 19.46
CA GLU A 133 -1.82 21.61 20.58
C GLU A 133 -1.93 22.70 21.67
N ARG A 134 -0.80 23.31 22.05
CA ARG A 134 -0.78 24.41 23.03
C ARG A 134 -1.50 25.65 22.53
N MET A 135 -1.38 25.97 21.24
CA MET A 135 -2.12 27.08 20.65
C MET A 135 -3.64 26.85 20.75
N LEU A 136 -4.11 25.62 20.53
CA LEU A 136 -5.54 25.26 20.63
C LEU A 136 -6.05 25.27 22.08
N GLN A 137 -5.24 24.78 23.03
CA GLN A 137 -5.59 24.78 24.46
C GLN A 137 -5.72 26.19 25.05
N LEU A 138 -4.93 27.14 24.54
CA LEU A 138 -4.87 28.53 25.04
C LEU A 138 -5.70 29.49 24.19
N SER A 139 -6.72 29.00 23.49
CA SER A 139 -7.57 29.79 22.57
C SER A 139 -8.32 30.96 23.24
N GLY A 140 -8.46 30.96 24.57
CA GLY A 140 -9.09 32.04 25.33
C GLY A 140 -8.26 33.32 25.50
N ASP A 141 -6.93 33.28 25.32
CA ASP A 141 -6.06 34.46 25.41
C ASP A 141 -5.46 34.80 24.04
N GLU A 142 -5.99 35.85 23.42
CA GLU A 142 -5.61 36.36 22.11
C GLU A 142 -4.11 36.73 22.01
N SER A 143 -3.54 37.25 23.10
CA SER A 143 -2.13 37.69 23.11
C SER A 143 -1.18 36.50 23.08
N THR A 144 -1.47 35.51 23.92
CA THR A 144 -0.76 34.23 23.97
C THR A 144 -0.96 33.44 22.67
N ARG A 145 -2.16 33.45 22.09
CA ARG A 145 -2.46 32.81 20.80
C ARG A 145 -1.60 33.38 19.66
N ARG A 146 -1.45 34.70 19.57
CA ARG A 146 -0.59 35.36 18.56
C ARG A 146 0.88 34.98 18.72
N LEU A 147 1.35 34.87 19.97
CA LEU A 147 2.70 34.43 20.28
C LEU A 147 2.96 32.99 19.78
N TYR A 148 2.08 32.05 20.12
CA TYR A 148 2.20 30.66 19.66
C TYR A 148 2.04 30.54 18.14
N ALA A 149 1.15 31.33 17.52
CA ALA A 149 1.01 31.40 16.07
C ALA A 149 2.30 31.85 15.38
N HIS A 150 2.95 32.90 15.91
CA HIS A 150 4.23 33.39 15.38
C HIS A 150 5.35 32.35 15.54
N LEU A 151 5.46 31.71 16.71
CA LEU A 151 6.41 30.63 16.95
C LEU A 151 6.18 29.45 16.01
N LEU A 152 4.94 29.06 15.81
CA LEU A 152 4.57 27.96 14.93
C LEU A 152 4.87 28.29 13.45
N GLU A 153 4.54 29.50 12.98
CA GLU A 153 4.88 29.97 11.63
C GLU A 153 6.38 29.84 11.38
N ARG A 154 7.21 30.38 12.28
CA ARG A 154 8.68 30.37 12.14
C ARG A 154 9.29 28.97 12.28
N ALA A 155 8.82 28.17 13.25
CA ALA A 155 9.31 26.81 13.46
C ALA A 155 8.94 25.85 12.32
N SER A 156 7.84 26.09 11.62
CA SER A 156 7.35 25.22 10.55
C SER A 156 8.07 25.39 9.20
N VAL A 157 8.75 26.52 8.97
CA VAL A 157 9.47 26.81 7.70
C VAL A 157 10.39 25.68 7.24
N PRO A 158 11.34 25.17 8.06
CA PRO A 158 12.22 24.08 7.62
C PRO A 158 11.45 22.79 7.31
N TYR A 159 10.38 22.50 8.06
CA TYR A 159 9.57 21.30 7.84
C TYR A 159 8.81 21.38 6.51
N PHE A 160 8.19 22.52 6.22
CA PHE A 160 7.51 22.75 4.95
C PHE A 160 8.49 22.80 3.78
N GLY A 161 9.72 23.27 3.96
CA GLY A 161 10.77 23.17 2.93
C GLY A 161 11.13 21.73 2.57
N MET A 162 11.19 20.83 3.55
CA MET A 162 11.38 19.39 3.30
C MET A 162 10.17 18.76 2.62
N LEU A 163 8.96 19.10 3.08
CA LEU A 163 7.71 18.65 2.48
C LEU A 163 7.63 19.07 1.00
N ASP A 164 8.03 20.29 0.72
CA ASP A 164 8.00 20.87 -0.60
C ASP A 164 8.95 20.18 -1.58
N ALA A 165 10.17 19.86 -1.13
CA ALA A 165 11.12 19.07 -1.91
C ALA A 165 10.58 17.67 -2.22
N TRP A 166 9.86 17.05 -1.27
CA TRP A 166 9.23 15.74 -1.46
C TRP A 166 8.06 15.80 -2.45
N ILE A 167 7.24 16.85 -2.38
CA ILE A 167 6.02 16.98 -3.18
C ILE A 167 6.30 17.45 -4.60
N ARG A 168 7.26 18.36 -4.81
CA ARG A 168 7.58 18.86 -6.15
C ARG A 168 8.53 17.94 -6.88
N TYR A 169 9.59 17.52 -6.19
CA TYR A 169 10.68 16.79 -6.82
C TYR A 169 10.66 15.31 -6.47
N GLY A 170 10.08 14.87 -5.35
CA GLY A 170 10.20 13.49 -4.88
C GLY A 170 11.52 13.21 -4.14
N GLU A 171 12.24 14.25 -3.71
CA GLU A 171 13.50 14.13 -2.97
C GLU A 171 13.29 14.29 -1.47
N ILE A 172 14.00 13.48 -0.68
CA ILE A 172 14.00 13.61 0.79
C ILE A 172 15.28 14.33 1.21
N ARG A 173 15.15 15.59 1.63
CA ARG A 173 16.24 16.42 2.14
C ARG A 173 16.18 16.52 3.67
N ASP A 174 16.42 15.40 4.34
CA ASP A 174 16.29 15.29 5.80
C ASP A 174 17.59 14.79 6.45
N PRO A 175 18.50 15.70 6.86
CA PRO A 175 19.76 15.32 7.51
C PRO A 175 19.60 14.81 8.94
N TYR A 176 18.48 15.07 9.60
CA TYR A 176 18.30 14.87 11.05
C TYR A 176 17.15 13.94 11.43
N ASP A 177 16.56 13.24 10.44
CA ASP A 177 15.48 12.27 10.63
C ASP A 177 14.19 12.90 11.21
N GLU A 178 13.83 14.08 10.70
CA GLU A 178 12.70 14.90 11.16
C GLU A 178 11.45 14.79 10.30
N PHE A 179 11.59 14.34 9.05
CA PHE A 179 10.50 14.32 8.08
C PHE A 179 9.61 13.08 8.25
N MET A 180 8.31 13.23 7.92
CA MET A 180 7.33 12.14 8.08
C MET A 180 7.61 10.92 7.19
N VAL A 181 8.29 11.10 6.05
CA VAL A 181 8.65 10.00 5.14
C VAL A 181 10.12 9.65 5.35
N GLN A 182 10.39 8.35 5.54
CA GLN A 182 11.73 7.80 5.61
C GLN A 182 12.04 6.98 4.34
N GLU A 183 13.23 7.19 3.77
CA GLU A 183 13.79 6.30 2.75
C GLU A 183 14.61 5.17 3.40
N ARG A 184 14.22 3.91 3.17
CA ARG A 184 15.03 2.73 3.49
C ARG A 184 15.87 2.33 2.29
N ARG A 185 17.11 2.80 2.25
CA ARG A 185 18.07 2.54 1.15
C ARG A 185 18.59 1.10 1.08
N GLU A 186 18.32 0.28 2.11
CA GLU A 186 18.71 -1.13 2.17
C GLU A 186 17.90 -2.03 1.21
N VAL A 187 16.78 -1.53 0.68
CA VAL A 187 15.94 -2.28 -0.25
C VAL A 187 16.54 -2.22 -1.66
N LEU A 188 17.14 -3.32 -2.09
CA LEU A 188 17.73 -3.48 -3.43
C LEU A 188 16.64 -3.45 -4.52
N TRP A 189 16.99 -2.88 -5.68
CA TRP A 189 16.13 -2.73 -6.86
C TRP A 189 15.93 -4.05 -7.63
N ASP A 190 16.23 -5.20 -7.05
CA ASP A 190 16.25 -6.48 -7.80
C ASP A 190 14.84 -6.88 -8.32
N ALA A 191 13.76 -6.36 -7.73
CA ALA A 191 12.40 -6.50 -8.23
C ALA A 191 11.53 -5.27 -7.88
N PRO A 192 11.42 -4.26 -8.76
CA PRO A 192 10.59 -3.08 -8.56
C PRO A 192 9.10 -3.45 -8.70
N ASN A 193 8.53 -3.98 -7.63
CA ASN A 193 7.12 -4.31 -7.48
C ASN A 193 6.47 -3.35 -6.47
N LEU A 194 5.15 -3.44 -6.28
CA LEU A 194 4.46 -2.63 -5.28
C LEU A 194 5.08 -2.75 -3.88
N THR A 195 5.50 -3.96 -3.49
CA THR A 195 6.12 -4.22 -2.19
C THR A 195 7.49 -3.55 -2.02
N TYR A 196 8.21 -3.28 -3.10
CA TYR A 196 9.45 -2.51 -3.09
C TYR A 196 9.18 -1.07 -2.63
N TRP A 197 8.20 -0.41 -3.23
CA TRP A 197 7.86 0.98 -2.90
C TRP A 197 7.18 1.13 -1.54
N GLU A 198 6.43 0.13 -1.10
CA GLU A 198 5.89 0.03 0.26
C GLU A 198 7.00 -0.06 1.31
N ARG A 199 8.06 -0.84 1.04
CA ARG A 199 9.19 -1.02 1.96
C ARG A 199 10.21 0.11 1.89
N ARG A 200 10.41 0.72 0.72
CA ARG A 200 11.38 1.80 0.50
C ARG A 200 10.95 3.10 1.17
N TYR A 201 9.67 3.47 1.08
CA TYR A 201 9.16 4.70 1.69
C TYR A 201 8.13 4.38 2.76
N VAL A 202 8.54 4.56 4.01
CA VAL A 202 7.77 4.25 5.21
C VAL A 202 7.46 5.55 5.97
N LEU A 203 6.27 5.62 6.57
CA LEU A 203 5.89 6.73 7.44
C LEU A 203 6.50 6.56 8.83
N ARG A 204 7.02 7.66 9.38
CA ARG A 204 7.40 7.77 10.79
C ARG A 204 6.25 8.41 11.55
N ASP A 205 5.38 7.61 12.19
CA ASP A 205 4.19 8.12 12.87
C ASP A 205 4.51 9.19 13.93
N LEU A 206 5.65 9.09 14.62
CA LEU A 206 6.09 10.06 15.62
C LEU A 206 6.52 11.43 15.03
N ALA A 207 6.84 11.48 13.73
CA ALA A 207 7.27 12.67 13.03
C ALA A 207 6.15 13.33 12.20
N VAL A 208 4.93 12.79 12.27
CA VAL A 208 3.74 13.39 11.64
C VAL A 208 3.18 14.48 12.55
N PRO A 209 3.11 15.75 12.11
CA PRO A 209 2.42 16.79 12.85
C PRO A 209 0.92 16.46 12.93
N ALA A 210 0.31 16.63 14.11
CA ALA A 210 -1.10 16.31 14.34
C ALA A 210 -2.07 16.98 13.34
N PHE A 211 -1.71 18.17 12.81
CA PHE A 211 -2.52 18.88 11.81
C PHE A 211 -2.38 18.35 10.38
N LEU A 212 -1.34 17.54 10.07
CA LEU A 212 -1.14 16.87 8.78
C LEU A 212 -1.51 15.38 8.80
N GLU A 213 -1.86 14.83 9.97
CA GLU A 213 -2.30 13.45 10.14
C GLU A 213 -3.33 12.98 9.09
N PRO A 214 -4.42 13.72 8.79
CA PRO A 214 -5.40 13.27 7.78
C PRO A 214 -4.86 13.29 6.34
N LEU A 215 -3.74 13.95 6.07
CA LEU A 215 -3.14 14.10 4.75
C LEU A 215 -1.88 13.26 4.57
N LYS A 216 -1.42 12.55 5.62
CA LYS A 216 -0.15 11.81 5.60
C LYS A 216 -0.07 10.81 4.46
N MET A 217 -1.18 10.11 4.17
CA MET A 217 -1.24 9.15 3.06
C MET A 217 -1.15 9.84 1.70
N LYS A 218 -1.89 10.94 1.48
CA LYS A 218 -1.82 11.71 0.23
C LYS A 218 -0.41 12.24 -0.04
N ILE A 219 0.27 12.76 1.00
CA ILE A 219 1.64 13.26 0.91
C ILE A 219 2.63 12.13 0.57
N LEU A 220 2.50 10.98 1.24
CA LEU A 220 3.34 9.82 0.95
C LEU A 220 3.18 9.37 -0.51
N MET A 221 1.94 9.27 -0.97
CA MET A 221 1.62 8.76 -2.30
C MET A 221 2.03 9.73 -3.40
N ALA A 222 1.87 11.05 -3.20
CA ALA A 222 2.35 12.06 -4.15
C ALA A 222 3.84 11.89 -4.49
N GLY A 223 4.70 11.80 -3.47
CA GLY A 223 6.13 11.61 -3.71
C GLY A 223 6.51 10.19 -4.15
N LYS A 224 5.76 9.15 -3.76
CA LYS A 224 5.93 7.79 -4.32
C LYS A 224 5.68 7.77 -5.83
N TYR A 225 4.60 8.39 -6.28
CA TYR A 225 4.27 8.47 -7.71
C TYR A 225 5.29 9.26 -8.51
N LEU A 226 5.78 10.38 -7.99
CA LEU A 226 6.85 11.14 -8.64
C LEU A 226 8.15 10.34 -8.75
N ASN A 227 8.51 9.57 -7.73
CA ASN A 227 9.68 8.70 -7.80
C ASN A 227 9.49 7.57 -8.81
N VAL A 228 8.31 6.95 -8.89
CA VAL A 228 7.98 5.99 -9.95
C VAL A 228 8.13 6.64 -11.33
N MET A 229 7.61 7.85 -11.52
CA MET A 229 7.71 8.57 -12.79
C MET A 229 9.16 8.88 -13.16
N ARG A 230 9.99 9.28 -12.18
CA ARG A 230 11.41 9.53 -12.37
C ARG A 230 12.16 8.28 -12.83
N GLU A 231 11.91 7.13 -12.20
CA GLU A 231 12.50 5.85 -12.62
C GLU A 231 12.02 5.42 -14.02
N CYS A 232 10.84 5.87 -14.46
CA CYS A 232 10.37 5.67 -15.84
C CYS A 232 11.02 6.63 -16.85
N GLY A 233 11.90 7.54 -16.42
CA GLY A 233 12.55 8.53 -17.28
C GLY A 233 11.64 9.68 -17.73
N LEU A 234 10.49 9.88 -17.06
CA LEU A 234 9.62 11.01 -17.35
C LEU A 234 10.17 12.31 -16.75
N PRO A 235 10.15 13.42 -17.50
CA PRO A 235 10.50 14.72 -16.95
C PRO A 235 9.48 15.11 -15.86
N ILE A 236 9.98 15.42 -14.67
CA ILE A 236 9.18 16.01 -13.61
C ILE A 236 8.71 17.38 -14.10
N ALA A 237 7.43 17.71 -13.87
CA ALA A 237 6.87 18.98 -14.33
C ALA A 237 7.68 20.16 -13.81
N ASP A 238 8.01 21.09 -14.71
CA ASP A 238 8.71 22.33 -14.36
C ASP A 238 7.89 23.15 -13.35
N ASP A 239 8.59 23.90 -12.49
CA ASP A 239 7.99 24.74 -11.43
C ASP A 239 6.92 25.70 -11.99
N VAL A 240 7.04 26.13 -13.25
CA VAL A 240 6.07 27.00 -13.94
C VAL A 240 4.73 26.30 -14.17
N ARG A 241 4.74 25.05 -14.62
CA ARG A 241 3.52 24.26 -14.85
C ARG A 241 2.84 23.89 -13.54
N LEU A 242 3.63 23.62 -12.49
CA LEU A 242 3.12 23.38 -11.15
C LEU A 242 2.46 24.63 -10.57
N ALA A 243 3.06 25.81 -10.76
CA ALA A 243 2.49 27.08 -10.30
C ALA A 243 1.16 27.45 -11.00
N GLU A 244 0.99 27.12 -12.29
CA GLU A 244 -0.27 27.29 -13.01
C GLU A 244 -1.36 26.32 -12.49
N LEU A 245 -0.98 25.07 -12.20
CA LEU A 245 -1.88 24.08 -11.63
C LEU A 245 -2.30 24.42 -10.19
N GLU A 246 -1.41 25.03 -9.40
CA GLU A 246 -1.69 25.50 -8.04
C GLU A 246 -2.71 26.66 -7.99
N GLN A 247 -2.81 27.45 -9.07
CA GLN A 247 -3.77 28.57 -9.17
C GLN A 247 -5.17 28.10 -9.57
N GLY A 248 -5.28 27.00 -10.33
CA GLY A 248 -6.54 26.39 -10.73
C GLY A 248 -7.03 25.24 -9.83
N ALA A 249 -6.25 24.82 -8.84
CA ALA A 249 -6.63 23.76 -7.91
C ALA A 249 -7.62 24.29 -6.86
N ASP A 250 -8.90 23.97 -7.07
CA ASP A 250 -9.92 24.10 -6.05
C ASP A 250 -9.69 23.07 -4.93
N LEU A 251 -9.84 23.51 -3.68
CA LEU A 251 -9.78 22.63 -2.52
C LEU A 251 -10.96 21.66 -2.58
N GLU A 252 -10.71 20.38 -2.90
CA GLU A 252 -11.75 19.35 -2.97
C GLU A 252 -12.54 19.25 -1.64
N GLU A 253 -13.83 18.90 -1.72
CA GLU A 253 -14.65 18.72 -0.52
C GLU A 253 -14.18 17.52 0.31
N GLY A 254 -13.72 17.76 1.54
CA GLY A 254 -13.29 16.69 2.45
C GLY A 254 -12.26 17.12 3.50
N ALA A 255 -11.32 16.22 3.79
CA ALA A 255 -10.31 16.36 4.84
C ALA A 255 -9.42 17.61 4.67
N THR A 256 -9.09 18.00 3.44
CA THR A 256 -8.29 19.20 3.13
C THR A 256 -9.03 20.49 3.44
N ARG A 257 -10.34 20.57 3.18
CA ARG A 257 -11.19 21.71 3.60
C ARG A 257 -11.37 21.76 5.12
N ALA A 258 -11.46 20.62 5.79
CA ALA A 258 -11.52 20.55 7.26
C ALA A 258 -10.20 21.03 7.89
N VAL A 259 -9.06 20.60 7.35
CA VAL A 259 -7.72 21.04 7.77
C VAL A 259 -7.49 22.51 7.45
N ALA A 260 -7.97 23.02 6.31
CA ALA A 260 -7.90 24.44 5.95
C ALA A 260 -8.71 25.34 6.91
N LYS A 261 -9.81 24.83 7.49
CA LYS A 261 -10.60 25.54 8.50
C LYS A 261 -9.94 25.54 9.89
N SER A 262 -8.97 24.66 10.13
CA SER A 262 -8.23 24.62 11.39
C SER A 262 -7.54 25.94 11.68
N GLU A 263 -7.68 26.42 12.91
CA GLU A 263 -7.05 27.66 13.37
C GLU A 263 -5.52 27.62 13.25
N VAL A 264 -4.95 26.41 13.37
CA VAL A 264 -3.53 26.12 13.17
C VAL A 264 -3.09 26.40 11.74
N MET A 265 -3.87 25.97 10.75
CA MET A 265 -3.55 26.22 9.34
C MET A 265 -3.79 27.66 8.94
N ARG A 266 -4.74 28.36 9.58
CA ARG A 266 -4.90 29.80 9.41
C ARG A 266 -3.67 30.56 9.93
N ALA A 267 -3.12 30.17 11.09
CA ALA A 267 -1.90 30.73 11.65
C ALA A 267 -0.67 30.48 10.76
N LEU A 268 -0.59 29.31 10.13
CA LEU A 268 0.52 28.90 9.25
C LEU A 268 0.45 29.46 7.81
N LYS A 269 -0.57 30.25 7.46
CA LYS A 269 -0.91 30.56 6.05
C LYS A 269 -1.01 29.27 5.20
N GLY A 270 -1.46 28.18 5.84
CA GLY A 270 -1.41 26.80 5.39
C GLY A 270 -2.22 26.50 4.13
N VAL A 271 -3.13 27.39 3.74
CA VAL A 271 -3.97 27.24 2.54
C VAL A 271 -3.11 27.11 1.27
N ARG A 272 -1.98 27.80 1.18
CA ARG A 272 -1.06 27.68 0.04
C ARG A 272 -0.44 26.29 -0.06
N TYR A 273 0.05 25.76 1.07
CA TYR A 273 0.65 24.43 1.12
C TYR A 273 -0.38 23.33 0.85
N LEU A 274 -1.62 23.48 1.34
CA LEU A 274 -2.70 22.52 1.06
C LEU A 274 -3.03 22.45 -0.43
N ARG A 275 -3.17 23.59 -1.11
CA ARG A 275 -3.38 23.62 -2.57
C ARG A 275 -2.21 23.00 -3.31
N SER A 276 -0.97 23.26 -2.87
CA SER A 276 0.23 22.66 -3.47
C SER A 276 0.25 21.14 -3.30
N ILE A 277 -0.10 20.62 -2.11
CA ILE A 277 -0.23 19.17 -1.86
C ILE A 277 -1.27 18.53 -2.79
N GLU A 278 -2.46 19.12 -2.90
CA GLU A 278 -3.53 18.59 -3.75
C GLU A 278 -3.18 18.67 -5.23
N ALA A 279 -2.67 19.81 -5.69
CA ALA A 279 -2.26 20.02 -7.08
C ALA A 279 -1.18 19.00 -7.48
N ALA A 280 -0.15 18.82 -6.65
CA ALA A 280 0.91 17.86 -6.91
C ALA A 280 0.43 16.40 -6.88
N TYR A 281 -0.42 16.03 -5.91
CA TYR A 281 -1.01 14.70 -5.85
C TYR A 281 -1.87 14.40 -7.08
N ASN A 282 -2.73 15.33 -7.48
CA ASN A 282 -3.60 15.17 -8.65
C ASN A 282 -2.79 15.15 -9.96
N HIS A 283 -1.76 15.97 -10.06
CA HIS A 283 -0.84 15.97 -11.19
C HIS A 283 -0.09 14.64 -11.30
N ALA A 284 0.55 14.18 -10.21
CA ALA A 284 1.29 12.93 -10.19
C ALA A 284 0.38 11.73 -10.54
N ASN A 285 -0.85 11.69 -10.01
CA ASN A 285 -1.82 10.65 -10.35
C ASN A 285 -2.22 10.66 -11.82
N ARG A 286 -2.61 11.82 -12.35
CA ARG A 286 -3.05 11.95 -13.75
C ARG A 286 -1.94 11.55 -14.71
N THR A 287 -0.73 12.04 -14.49
CA THR A 287 0.42 11.74 -15.35
C THR A 287 0.81 10.26 -15.28
N LEU A 288 0.89 9.69 -14.08
CA LEU A 288 1.19 8.27 -13.89
C LEU A 288 0.12 7.37 -14.52
N LEU A 289 -1.16 7.70 -14.32
CA LEU A 289 -2.29 6.96 -14.88
C LEU A 289 -2.31 7.05 -16.41
N GLN A 290 -2.08 8.22 -16.98
CA GLN A 290 -2.00 8.40 -18.43
C GLN A 290 -0.86 7.55 -19.02
N MET A 291 0.31 7.56 -18.40
CA MET A 291 1.43 6.72 -18.86
C MET A 291 1.10 5.22 -18.78
N LEU A 292 0.50 4.76 -17.68
CA LEU A 292 0.14 3.35 -17.51
C LEU A 292 -0.94 2.89 -18.51
N LEU A 293 -1.95 3.73 -18.77
CA LEU A 293 -3.05 3.38 -19.67
C LEU A 293 -2.70 3.56 -21.15
N THR A 294 -2.02 4.66 -21.51
CA THR A 294 -1.74 5.04 -22.89
C THR A 294 -0.39 4.49 -23.35
N ASP A 295 0.71 4.81 -22.67
CA ASP A 295 2.07 4.51 -23.15
C ASP A 295 2.39 3.02 -23.02
N HIS A 296 1.96 2.39 -21.93
CA HIS A 296 2.16 0.95 -21.70
C HIS A 296 0.94 0.07 -22.02
N GLN A 297 -0.13 0.68 -22.54
CA GLN A 297 -1.33 -0.01 -23.02
C GLN A 297 -1.88 -1.06 -22.04
N LEU A 298 -2.02 -0.69 -20.75
CA LEU A 298 -2.48 -1.61 -19.69
C LEU A 298 -3.75 -2.37 -20.08
N HIS A 299 -4.71 -1.71 -20.73
CA HIS A 299 -5.95 -2.32 -21.21
C HIS A 299 -5.71 -3.51 -22.13
N ALA A 300 -4.77 -3.37 -23.07
CA ALA A 300 -4.45 -4.42 -24.02
C ALA A 300 -3.80 -5.61 -23.32
N ARG A 301 -2.90 -5.35 -22.36
CA ARG A 301 -2.24 -6.39 -21.55
C ARG A 301 -3.20 -7.14 -20.64
N LEU A 302 -4.12 -6.45 -19.96
CA LEU A 302 -5.18 -7.11 -19.17
C LEU A 302 -6.06 -8.00 -20.07
N ARG A 303 -6.34 -7.55 -21.29
CA ARG A 303 -7.07 -8.36 -22.28
C ARG A 303 -6.25 -9.59 -22.72
N SER A 304 -4.94 -9.47 -22.89
CA SER A 304 -4.03 -10.60 -23.14
C SER A 304 -4.05 -11.60 -21.96
N ILE A 305 -4.01 -11.11 -20.71
CA ILE A 305 -4.12 -11.96 -19.52
C ILE A 305 -5.47 -12.69 -19.52
N LYS A 306 -6.59 -12.00 -19.77
CA LYS A 306 -7.91 -12.65 -19.90
C LYS A 306 -7.90 -13.76 -20.97
N ARG A 307 -7.33 -13.48 -22.15
CA ARG A 307 -7.28 -14.44 -23.27
C ARG A 307 -6.60 -15.75 -22.89
N TYR A 308 -5.44 -15.69 -22.21
CA TYR A 308 -4.66 -16.90 -21.88
C TYR A 308 -5.02 -17.52 -20.52
N PHE A 309 -5.20 -16.73 -19.46
CA PHE A 309 -5.45 -17.25 -18.11
C PHE A 309 -6.92 -17.63 -17.88
N LEU A 310 -7.86 -16.88 -18.47
CA LEU A 310 -9.30 -17.09 -18.27
C LEU A 310 -9.97 -17.86 -19.42
N LEU A 311 -9.18 -18.28 -20.41
CA LEU A 311 -9.60 -19.14 -21.52
C LEU A 311 -10.74 -18.59 -22.40
N ASP A 312 -10.85 -17.26 -22.52
CA ASP A 312 -11.84 -16.59 -23.38
C ASP A 312 -11.79 -17.12 -24.83
N GLN A 313 -10.59 -17.39 -25.33
CA GLN A 313 -10.37 -17.99 -26.66
C GLN A 313 -9.52 -19.26 -26.53
N SER A 314 -10.18 -20.37 -26.24
CA SER A 314 -9.55 -21.68 -25.93
C SER A 314 -8.93 -22.45 -27.13
N ASP A 315 -8.82 -21.82 -28.30
CA ASP A 315 -8.24 -22.42 -29.52
C ASP A 315 -6.77 -22.83 -29.30
N PHE A 316 -5.95 -21.91 -28.79
CA PHE A 316 -4.55 -22.18 -28.46
C PHE A 316 -4.42 -23.35 -27.48
N LEU A 317 -5.31 -23.43 -26.49
CA LEU A 317 -5.25 -24.45 -25.46
C LEU A 317 -5.51 -25.85 -26.04
N THR A 318 -6.44 -25.94 -26.99
CA THR A 318 -6.79 -27.21 -27.64
C THR A 318 -5.60 -27.74 -28.43
N HIS A 319 -4.99 -26.89 -29.26
CA HIS A 319 -3.78 -27.23 -30.01
C HIS A 319 -2.59 -27.56 -29.11
N PHE A 320 -2.40 -26.79 -28.02
CA PHE A 320 -1.37 -27.08 -27.04
C PHE A 320 -1.58 -28.44 -26.36
N LEU A 321 -2.80 -28.77 -25.94
CA LEU A 321 -3.12 -30.06 -25.32
C LEU A 321 -3.04 -31.24 -26.30
N ASP A 322 -3.15 -31.01 -27.61
CA ASP A 322 -2.88 -32.04 -28.64
C ASP A 322 -1.38 -32.33 -28.74
N LEU A 323 -0.55 -31.30 -28.80
CA LEU A 323 0.91 -31.43 -28.97
C LEU A 323 1.64 -31.84 -27.69
N ALA A 324 1.26 -31.25 -26.55
CA ALA A 324 1.88 -31.49 -25.25
C ALA A 324 1.24 -32.65 -24.47
N GLY A 325 0.18 -33.27 -25.01
CA GLY A 325 -0.60 -34.29 -24.30
C GLY A 325 0.23 -35.48 -23.79
N ASP A 326 1.27 -35.91 -24.52
CA ASP A 326 2.12 -37.03 -24.09
C ASP A 326 3.20 -36.62 -23.08
N GLU A 327 3.65 -35.36 -23.10
CA GLU A 327 4.54 -34.82 -22.07
C GLU A 327 3.77 -34.56 -20.77
N LEU A 328 2.55 -34.06 -20.84
CA LEU A 328 1.72 -33.75 -19.66
C LEU A 328 1.20 -34.99 -18.93
N LYS A 329 1.18 -36.16 -19.58
CA LYS A 329 0.84 -37.45 -18.93
C LYS A 329 1.97 -37.99 -18.05
N LYS A 330 3.22 -37.58 -18.29
CA LYS A 330 4.37 -38.03 -17.49
C LYS A 330 4.26 -37.53 -16.05
N PRO A 331 4.87 -38.21 -15.07
CA PRO A 331 4.99 -37.67 -13.72
C PRO A 331 5.78 -36.37 -13.77
N ARG A 332 5.43 -35.40 -12.91
CA ARG A 332 6.01 -34.05 -12.88
C ARG A 332 7.54 -34.01 -12.96
N GLN A 333 8.23 -34.97 -12.33
CA GLN A 333 9.70 -35.04 -12.29
C GLN A 333 10.33 -35.32 -13.66
N GLU A 334 9.60 -36.00 -14.56
CA GLU A 334 10.05 -36.37 -15.91
C GLU A 334 9.62 -35.36 -16.97
N VAL A 335 8.83 -34.35 -16.60
CA VAL A 335 8.34 -33.33 -17.52
C VAL A 335 9.43 -32.29 -17.78
N SER A 336 9.83 -32.15 -19.05
CA SER A 336 10.77 -31.12 -19.48
C SER A 336 10.06 -29.77 -19.66
N LEU A 337 10.39 -28.79 -18.80
CA LEU A 337 9.85 -27.42 -18.90
C LEU A 337 10.31 -26.70 -20.18
N THR A 338 11.55 -26.94 -20.63
CA THR A 338 12.05 -26.36 -21.89
C THR A 338 11.27 -26.88 -23.10
N LYS A 339 10.93 -28.18 -23.11
CA LYS A 339 10.08 -28.76 -24.15
C LYS A 339 8.67 -28.16 -24.11
N LEU A 340 8.04 -28.05 -22.94
CA LEU A 340 6.72 -27.43 -22.81
C LEU A 340 6.71 -25.96 -23.26
N GLN A 341 7.75 -25.20 -22.92
CA GLN A 341 7.91 -23.82 -23.36
C GLN A 341 8.01 -23.74 -24.89
N SER A 342 8.83 -24.58 -25.53
CA SER A 342 8.95 -24.59 -26.99
C SER A 342 7.64 -24.96 -27.71
N LEU A 343 6.86 -25.90 -27.14
CA LEU A 343 5.55 -26.29 -27.65
C LEU A 343 4.53 -25.16 -27.48
N LEU A 344 4.55 -24.47 -26.34
CA LEU A 344 3.71 -23.31 -26.10
C LEU A 344 4.02 -22.19 -27.11
N GLU A 345 5.30 -21.85 -27.30
CA GLU A 345 5.72 -20.84 -28.26
C GLU A 345 5.33 -21.19 -29.70
N LEU A 346 5.44 -22.47 -30.10
CA LEU A 346 4.98 -22.95 -31.40
C LEU A 346 3.48 -22.72 -31.59
N VAL A 347 2.67 -23.06 -30.58
CA VAL A 347 1.22 -22.87 -30.63
C VAL A 347 0.85 -21.39 -30.66
N LEU A 348 1.53 -20.56 -29.88
CA LEU A 348 1.33 -19.10 -29.88
C LEU A 348 1.72 -18.44 -31.21
N ARG A 349 2.59 -19.07 -32.01
CA ARG A 349 2.90 -18.61 -33.37
C ARG A 349 1.91 -19.09 -34.41
N THR A 350 1.30 -20.26 -34.18
CA THR A 350 0.46 -20.95 -35.17
C THR A 350 -1.03 -20.61 -35.03
N SER A 351 -1.52 -20.32 -33.81
CA SER A 351 -2.92 -19.96 -33.60
C SER A 351 -3.21 -18.53 -34.09
N ALA A 352 -4.31 -18.39 -34.85
CA ALA A 352 -4.77 -17.10 -35.39
C ALA A 352 -5.04 -16.05 -34.30
N VAL A 353 -5.45 -16.52 -33.11
CA VAL A 353 -5.73 -15.66 -31.95
C VAL A 353 -4.45 -15.03 -31.41
N ALA A 354 -3.41 -15.84 -31.25
CA ALA A 354 -2.11 -15.37 -30.77
C ALA A 354 -1.38 -14.53 -31.84
N ALA A 355 -1.70 -14.67 -33.13
CA ALA A 355 -1.20 -13.75 -34.16
C ALA A 355 -1.68 -12.29 -33.94
N SER A 356 -2.85 -12.10 -33.34
CA SER A 356 -3.45 -10.77 -33.10
C SER A 356 -2.96 -10.06 -31.83
N ASP A 357 -2.23 -10.75 -30.96
CA ASP A 357 -1.83 -10.25 -29.64
C ASP A 357 -0.36 -9.78 -29.63
N PRO A 358 -0.09 -8.48 -29.39
CA PRO A 358 1.27 -7.96 -29.30
C PRO A 358 2.08 -8.51 -28.12
N PHE A 359 1.42 -8.93 -27.03
CA PHE A 359 2.08 -9.24 -25.75
C PHE A 359 2.25 -10.73 -25.47
N LYS A 360 2.04 -11.59 -26.47
CA LYS A 360 2.11 -13.06 -26.33
C LYS A 360 3.45 -13.60 -25.85
N GLU A 361 4.56 -12.88 -26.09
CA GLU A 361 5.91 -13.31 -25.72
C GLU A 361 6.18 -13.22 -24.21
N GLU A 362 5.31 -12.53 -23.47
CA GLU A 362 5.39 -12.41 -22.02
C GLU A 362 4.90 -13.70 -21.30
N LEU A 363 4.20 -14.58 -22.02
CA LEU A 363 3.67 -15.84 -21.50
C LEU A 363 4.77 -16.91 -21.38
N ARG A 364 4.83 -17.59 -20.24
CA ARG A 364 5.74 -18.71 -19.98
C ARG A 364 5.01 -19.91 -19.39
N ALA A 365 5.54 -21.10 -19.64
CA ALA A 365 5.14 -22.32 -18.97
C ALA A 365 5.84 -22.40 -17.61
N GLU A 366 5.06 -22.65 -16.55
CA GLU A 366 5.55 -22.89 -15.19
C GLU A 366 5.00 -24.24 -14.69
N LEU A 367 5.78 -24.94 -13.85
CA LEU A 367 5.35 -26.17 -13.20
C LEU A 367 5.20 -25.92 -11.70
N SER A 368 3.96 -25.84 -11.24
CA SER A 368 3.60 -25.63 -9.84
C SER A 368 4.05 -26.80 -8.97
N ARG A 369 4.32 -26.51 -7.68
CA ARG A 369 4.83 -27.52 -6.75
C ARG A 369 3.77 -28.47 -6.20
N ASP A 370 2.55 -27.97 -6.07
CA ASP A 370 1.45 -28.65 -5.37
C ASP A 370 0.20 -28.74 -6.24
N ARG A 371 -0.69 -29.69 -5.90
CA ARG A 371 -2.00 -29.80 -6.54
C ARG A 371 -2.82 -28.57 -6.17
N LEU A 372 -3.69 -28.13 -7.06
CA LEU A 372 -4.53 -26.95 -6.82
C LEU A 372 -5.29 -27.04 -5.49
N VAL A 373 -6.00 -28.14 -5.26
CA VAL A 373 -6.81 -28.34 -4.05
C VAL A 373 -5.95 -28.40 -2.79
N ASP A 374 -4.82 -29.13 -2.83
CA ASP A 374 -3.91 -29.27 -1.67
C ASP A 374 -3.24 -27.92 -1.34
N GLY A 375 -2.85 -27.17 -2.37
CA GLY A 375 -2.33 -25.81 -2.24
C GLY A 375 -3.35 -24.86 -1.61
N LEU A 376 -4.58 -24.83 -2.13
CA LEU A 376 -5.65 -23.97 -1.62
C LEU A 376 -6.09 -24.33 -0.20
N LEU A 377 -6.20 -25.62 0.13
CA LEU A 377 -6.57 -26.06 1.48
C LEU A 377 -5.51 -25.67 2.53
N ARG A 378 -4.23 -25.68 2.17
CA ARG A 378 -3.16 -25.18 3.07
C ARG A 378 -3.24 -23.69 3.29
N VAL A 379 -3.62 -22.92 2.28
CA VAL A 379 -3.78 -21.47 2.39
C VAL A 379 -5.00 -21.13 3.24
N ILE A 380 -6.15 -21.77 2.97
CA ILE A 380 -7.41 -21.57 3.71
C ILE A 380 -7.29 -22.04 5.17
N GLY A 381 -6.58 -23.14 5.43
CA GLY A 381 -6.34 -23.64 6.79
C GLY A 381 -5.54 -22.66 7.64
N ARG A 382 -4.56 -21.96 7.04
CA ARG A 382 -3.73 -20.97 7.75
C ARG A 382 -4.44 -19.64 7.99
N THR A 383 -5.32 -19.22 7.10
CA THR A 383 -6.14 -18.01 7.30
C THR A 383 -7.20 -18.15 8.40
N ALA A 384 -7.51 -19.39 8.83
CA ALA A 384 -8.46 -19.63 9.92
C ALA A 384 -7.83 -19.58 11.33
N GLU A 385 -6.50 -19.67 11.44
CA GLU A 385 -5.77 -19.74 12.71
C GLU A 385 -5.10 -18.42 13.13
N GLY A 386 -5.13 -17.38 12.28
CA GLY A 386 -4.59 -16.06 12.60
C GLY A 386 -5.48 -14.96 12.01
N ALA A 387 -6.21 -14.27 12.87
CA ALA A 387 -7.01 -13.10 12.52
C ALA A 387 -6.12 -11.86 12.47
N ASP A 388 -5.38 -11.69 11.37
CA ASP A 388 -4.86 -10.39 10.96
C ASP A 388 -5.00 -10.27 9.43
N ASP A 389 -5.69 -9.20 9.02
CA ASP A 389 -6.30 -8.95 7.72
C ASP A 389 -5.28 -8.52 6.64
N ASP A 390 -4.24 -9.34 6.44
CA ASP A 390 -3.18 -9.04 5.46
C ASP A 390 -3.20 -10.04 4.30
N ASP A 391 -3.71 -9.56 3.16
CA ASP A 391 -3.72 -10.14 1.80
C ASP A 391 -2.32 -10.63 1.32
N VAL A 392 -1.26 -10.27 2.05
CA VAL A 392 0.14 -10.73 1.94
C VAL A 392 0.26 -12.24 2.17
N THR A 393 -0.57 -12.82 3.04
CA THR A 393 -0.48 -14.24 3.42
C THR A 393 -0.94 -15.18 2.31
N PHE A 394 -1.90 -14.82 1.46
CA PHE A 394 -2.40 -15.73 0.41
C PHE A 394 -1.30 -16.11 -0.61
N ALA A 395 -0.60 -15.12 -1.17
CA ALA A 395 0.46 -15.37 -2.16
C ALA A 395 1.75 -15.95 -1.55
N THR A 396 2.11 -15.51 -0.34
CA THR A 396 3.30 -16.02 0.38
C THR A 396 3.08 -17.44 0.89
N ASN A 397 1.83 -17.84 1.21
CA ASN A 397 1.50 -19.21 1.62
C ASN A 397 1.35 -20.18 0.43
N VAL A 398 1.07 -19.68 -0.78
CA VAL A 398 1.11 -20.48 -2.03
C VAL A 398 2.56 -20.72 -2.49
N LEU A 399 3.47 -19.76 -2.25
CA LEU A 399 4.86 -19.81 -2.76
C LEU A 399 5.96 -20.07 -1.71
N GLY A 400 5.72 -19.87 -0.41
CA GLY A 400 6.75 -19.83 0.65
C GLY A 400 6.49 -20.79 1.83
N ASN A 401 7.52 -21.59 2.14
CA ASN A 401 7.73 -22.47 3.31
C ASN A 401 6.66 -23.57 3.51
N ALA A 402 6.85 -24.83 3.07
CA ALA A 402 8.00 -25.73 3.24
C ALA A 402 8.51 -25.86 4.69
N ALA A 403 7.61 -26.07 5.66
CA ALA A 403 7.98 -26.70 6.92
C ALA A 403 6.83 -27.57 7.47
N ILE A 404 7.03 -28.88 7.31
CA ILE A 404 6.70 -29.99 8.22
C ILE A 404 5.25 -30.03 8.76
N SER A 405 4.44 -30.93 8.20
CA SER A 405 3.78 -31.97 9.00
C SER A 405 3.16 -33.08 8.14
N GLU A 406 3.55 -34.30 8.51
CA GLU A 406 2.83 -35.58 8.41
C GLU A 406 2.55 -36.19 7.02
N ALA A 407 3.52 -37.02 6.58
CA ALA A 407 3.31 -38.44 6.29
C ALA A 407 1.96 -38.84 5.64
N GLY A 408 1.68 -38.29 4.46
CA GLY A 408 0.72 -38.85 3.51
C GLY A 408 1.47 -39.24 2.24
N VAL A 409 1.35 -40.51 1.83
CA VAL A 409 1.91 -41.05 0.58
C VAL A 409 1.75 -40.04 -0.56
N SER A 410 2.84 -39.45 -1.04
CA SER A 410 2.78 -38.47 -2.12
C SER A 410 2.40 -39.20 -3.40
N VAL A 411 1.10 -39.25 -3.70
CA VAL A 411 0.60 -39.78 -4.98
C VAL A 411 1.30 -39.00 -6.09
N PRO A 412 2.03 -39.67 -7.00
CA PRO A 412 2.78 -38.99 -8.06
C PRO A 412 1.83 -38.06 -8.81
N MET A 413 2.26 -36.81 -8.96
CA MET A 413 1.50 -35.77 -9.65
C MET A 413 1.80 -35.86 -11.14
N ALA A 414 0.76 -35.97 -11.95
CA ALA A 414 0.90 -35.91 -13.39
C ALA A 414 1.25 -34.48 -13.84
N GLY A 415 2.00 -34.34 -14.93
CA GLY A 415 2.36 -33.04 -15.52
C GLY A 415 1.14 -32.14 -15.77
N ILE A 416 -0.01 -32.73 -16.13
CA ILE A 416 -1.27 -32.02 -16.35
C ILE A 416 -1.80 -31.32 -15.10
N GLU A 417 -1.60 -31.90 -13.91
CA GLU A 417 -2.00 -31.27 -12.64
C GLU A 417 -0.95 -30.24 -12.19
N ALA A 418 0.30 -30.37 -12.65
CA ALA A 418 1.40 -29.49 -12.30
C ALA A 418 1.46 -28.23 -13.18
N PHE A 419 0.96 -28.28 -14.41
CA PHE A 419 1.07 -27.21 -15.39
C PHE A 419 0.36 -25.91 -14.97
N SER A 420 1.04 -24.79 -15.17
CA SER A 420 0.53 -23.44 -14.98
C SER A 420 1.15 -22.48 -16.01
N LEU A 421 0.48 -21.37 -16.27
CA LEU A 421 1.05 -20.28 -17.07
C LEU A 421 1.62 -19.21 -16.16
N ASP A 422 2.73 -18.60 -16.55
CA ASP A 422 3.30 -17.41 -15.91
C ASP A 422 3.29 -16.25 -16.91
N TYR A 423 3.20 -15.03 -16.39
CA TYR A 423 3.15 -13.82 -17.21
C TYR A 423 4.18 -12.83 -16.71
N ARG A 424 5.24 -12.59 -17.50
CA ARG A 424 6.30 -11.66 -17.10
C ARG A 424 5.91 -10.24 -17.42
N VAL A 425 5.68 -9.46 -16.36
CA VAL A 425 5.39 -8.02 -16.44
C VAL A 425 6.64 -7.24 -16.11
N SER A 426 7.10 -6.39 -17.03
CA SER A 426 8.16 -5.44 -16.76
C SER A 426 7.66 -4.24 -15.96
N PHE A 427 8.57 -3.59 -15.23
CA PHE A 427 8.32 -2.25 -14.70
C PHE A 427 7.94 -1.31 -15.87
N PRO A 428 6.95 -0.41 -15.69
CA PRO A 428 6.24 -0.03 -14.46
C PRO A 428 4.91 -0.74 -14.20
N LEU A 429 4.46 -1.62 -15.09
CA LEU A 429 3.18 -2.31 -14.95
C LEU A 429 3.18 -3.34 -13.81
N SER A 430 4.36 -3.78 -13.37
CA SER A 430 4.56 -4.61 -12.16
C SER A 430 4.01 -3.97 -10.88
N LEU A 431 3.73 -2.66 -10.90
CA LEU A 431 3.05 -1.94 -9.82
C LEU A 431 1.59 -2.36 -9.69
N ILE A 432 0.88 -2.47 -10.82
CA ILE A 432 -0.54 -2.84 -10.84
C ILE A 432 -0.68 -4.36 -10.91
N ILE A 433 0.01 -4.99 -11.86
CA ILE A 433 0.01 -6.44 -12.05
C ILE A 433 1.12 -7.02 -11.18
N SER A 434 0.87 -7.00 -9.88
CA SER A 434 1.78 -7.53 -8.87
C SER A 434 1.91 -9.06 -8.99
N ARG A 435 2.99 -9.62 -8.42
CA ARG A 435 3.12 -11.09 -8.31
C ARG A 435 1.93 -11.71 -7.59
N ARG A 436 1.33 -11.00 -6.62
CA ARG A 436 0.11 -11.45 -5.93
C ARG A 436 -1.06 -11.61 -6.91
N ALA A 437 -1.31 -10.62 -7.76
CA ALA A 437 -2.34 -10.71 -8.78
C ALA A 437 -2.09 -11.85 -9.77
N ILE A 438 -0.85 -12.02 -10.23
CA ILE A 438 -0.48 -13.12 -11.15
C ILE A 438 -0.72 -14.49 -10.48
N THR A 439 -0.35 -14.68 -9.22
CA THR A 439 -0.64 -15.94 -8.51
C THR A 439 -2.13 -16.22 -8.40
N LYS A 440 -2.96 -15.20 -8.18
CA LYS A 440 -4.43 -15.36 -8.18
C LYS A 440 -4.95 -15.76 -9.58
N TYR A 441 -4.44 -15.17 -10.66
CA TYR A 441 -4.74 -15.59 -12.04
C TYR A 441 -4.26 -17.02 -12.34
N GLN A 442 -3.08 -17.42 -11.85
CA GLN A 442 -2.56 -18.78 -12.00
C GLN A 442 -3.49 -19.82 -11.38
N LEU A 443 -4.07 -19.53 -10.22
CA LEU A 443 -5.04 -20.42 -9.57
C LEU A 443 -6.34 -20.55 -10.38
N LEU A 444 -6.86 -19.44 -10.90
CA LEU A 444 -8.02 -19.43 -11.80
C LEU A 444 -7.74 -20.26 -13.06
N PHE A 445 -6.59 -20.04 -13.71
CA PHE A 445 -6.18 -20.80 -14.88
C PHE A 445 -6.09 -22.29 -14.58
N ARG A 446 -5.42 -22.68 -13.48
CA ARG A 446 -5.27 -24.09 -13.09
C ARG A 446 -6.63 -24.76 -12.87
N HIS A 447 -7.58 -24.06 -12.25
CA HIS A 447 -8.94 -24.55 -12.07
C HIS A 447 -9.64 -24.78 -13.42
N LEU A 448 -9.67 -23.76 -14.27
CA LEU A 448 -10.29 -23.84 -15.60
C LEU A 448 -9.63 -24.90 -16.49
N PHE A 449 -8.31 -25.02 -16.41
CA PHE A 449 -7.53 -26.00 -17.14
C PHE A 449 -7.90 -27.43 -16.75
N GLN A 450 -8.10 -27.71 -15.46
CA GLN A 450 -8.56 -29.02 -14.97
C GLN A 450 -9.97 -29.34 -15.47
N VAL A 451 -10.91 -28.38 -15.39
CA VAL A 451 -12.28 -28.56 -15.90
C VAL A 451 -12.23 -28.90 -17.40
N LYS A 452 -11.44 -28.17 -18.18
CA LYS A 452 -11.35 -28.36 -19.63
C LYS A 452 -10.64 -29.65 -20.01
N HIS A 453 -9.63 -30.06 -19.24
CA HIS A 453 -8.99 -31.36 -19.41
C HIS A 453 -9.97 -32.51 -19.21
N VAL A 454 -10.75 -32.47 -18.12
CA VAL A 454 -11.74 -33.50 -17.80
C VAL A 454 -12.85 -33.56 -18.85
N GLU A 455 -13.33 -32.42 -19.33
CA GLU A 455 -14.30 -32.37 -20.43
C GLU A 455 -13.75 -33.08 -21.68
N ARG A 456 -12.50 -32.78 -22.07
CA ARG A 456 -11.84 -33.39 -23.22
C ARG A 456 -11.67 -34.89 -23.06
N LEU A 457 -11.31 -35.36 -21.86
CA LEU A 457 -11.23 -36.79 -21.56
C LEU A 457 -12.57 -37.51 -21.73
N LEU A 458 -13.66 -36.93 -21.20
CA LEU A 458 -15.02 -37.49 -21.34
C LEU A 458 -15.50 -37.51 -22.80
N CYS A 459 -15.13 -36.51 -23.60
CA CYS A 459 -15.37 -36.48 -25.04
C CYS A 459 -14.55 -37.55 -25.78
N HIS A 460 -13.29 -37.78 -25.42
CA HIS A 460 -12.47 -38.84 -25.99
C HIS A 460 -13.07 -40.23 -25.69
N VAL A 461 -13.51 -40.47 -24.46
CA VAL A 461 -14.17 -41.73 -24.07
C VAL A 461 -15.45 -41.95 -24.88
N TRP A 462 -16.22 -40.91 -25.16
CA TRP A 462 -17.39 -41.00 -26.03
C TRP A 462 -17.03 -41.44 -27.46
N GLN A 463 -15.97 -40.89 -28.04
CA GLN A 463 -15.50 -41.31 -29.37
C GLN A 463 -15.12 -42.79 -29.39
N GLU A 464 -14.44 -43.28 -28.33
CA GLU A 464 -14.11 -44.70 -28.20
C GLU A 464 -15.36 -45.58 -28.04
N HIS A 465 -16.36 -45.14 -27.28
CA HIS A 465 -17.62 -45.89 -27.13
C HIS A 465 -18.41 -45.97 -28.45
N ALA A 466 -18.41 -44.90 -29.25
CA ALA A 466 -19.13 -44.86 -30.53
C ALA A 466 -18.44 -45.73 -31.61
N ARG A 467 -17.10 -45.75 -31.61
CA ARG A 467 -16.30 -46.39 -32.67
C ARG A 467 -15.71 -47.75 -32.29
N GLY A 468 -15.62 -48.08 -31.01
CA GLY A 468 -14.92 -49.26 -30.51
C GLY A 468 -15.69 -50.58 -30.71
N PRO A 469 -15.09 -51.62 -31.31
CA PRO A 469 -15.76 -52.90 -31.55
C PRO A 469 -16.14 -53.64 -30.26
N ALA A 470 -15.34 -53.50 -29.20
CA ALA A 470 -15.62 -54.09 -27.88
C ALA A 470 -16.90 -53.54 -27.21
N TRP A 471 -17.33 -52.33 -27.58
CA TRP A 471 -18.51 -51.68 -27.00
C TRP A 471 -19.82 -52.01 -27.73
N ARG A 472 -19.73 -52.72 -28.87
CA ARG A 472 -20.89 -53.16 -29.68
C ARG A 472 -21.37 -54.58 -29.36
N LEU A 473 -20.69 -55.27 -28.44
CA LEU A 473 -21.04 -56.63 -28.02
C LEU A 473 -22.38 -56.65 -27.26
N ARG A 474 -23.35 -57.41 -27.79
CA ARG A 474 -24.73 -57.49 -27.27
C ARG A 474 -24.82 -58.08 -25.86
N GLU A 475 -23.88 -58.95 -25.49
CA GLU A 475 -23.82 -59.61 -24.18
C GLU A 475 -23.63 -58.64 -23.01
N ARG A 476 -22.94 -57.50 -23.23
CA ARG A 476 -22.67 -56.48 -22.21
C ARG A 476 -23.57 -55.25 -22.33
N ALA A 477 -24.64 -55.31 -23.13
CA ALA A 477 -25.47 -54.16 -23.46
C ALA A 477 -26.03 -53.41 -22.23
N ARG A 478 -26.47 -54.13 -21.20
CA ARG A 478 -26.98 -53.52 -19.94
C ARG A 478 -25.90 -52.78 -19.16
N TRP A 479 -24.68 -53.31 -19.13
CA TRP A 479 -23.54 -52.67 -18.47
C TRP A 479 -23.03 -51.48 -19.28
N ASN A 480 -22.90 -51.63 -20.61
CA ASN A 480 -22.54 -50.53 -21.52
C ASN A 480 -23.53 -49.35 -21.40
N ALA A 481 -24.84 -49.63 -21.33
CA ALA A 481 -25.85 -48.60 -21.13
C ALA A 481 -25.67 -47.81 -19.82
N ARG A 482 -25.32 -48.48 -18.71
CA ARG A 482 -25.03 -47.82 -17.43
C ARG A 482 -23.78 -46.93 -17.52
N VAL A 483 -22.72 -47.42 -18.16
CA VAL A 483 -21.48 -46.64 -18.38
C VAL A 483 -21.74 -45.43 -19.27
N PHE A 484 -22.53 -45.58 -20.34
CA PHE A 484 -22.89 -44.49 -21.23
C PHE A 484 -23.74 -43.44 -20.51
N ALA A 485 -24.72 -43.87 -19.72
CA ALA A 485 -25.54 -42.98 -18.91
C ALA A 485 -24.72 -42.20 -17.89
N LEU A 486 -23.79 -42.87 -17.18
CA LEU A 486 -22.89 -42.22 -16.22
C LEU A 486 -22.00 -41.17 -16.92
N ARG A 487 -21.31 -41.56 -18.00
CA ARG A 487 -20.47 -40.64 -18.78
C ARG A 487 -21.25 -39.44 -19.32
N SER A 488 -22.45 -39.65 -19.85
CA SER A 488 -23.30 -38.55 -20.34
C SER A 488 -23.71 -37.58 -19.23
N ARG A 489 -24.05 -38.09 -18.03
CA ARG A 489 -24.38 -37.25 -16.86
C ARG A 489 -23.17 -36.45 -16.38
N MET A 490 -21.99 -37.09 -16.32
CA MET A 490 -20.74 -36.42 -15.93
C MET A 490 -20.35 -35.34 -16.95
N LEU A 491 -20.42 -35.64 -18.25
CA LEU A 491 -20.11 -34.68 -19.30
C LEU A 491 -21.05 -33.47 -19.23
N TRP A 492 -22.35 -33.71 -19.08
CA TRP A 492 -23.32 -32.63 -18.96
C TRP A 492 -23.02 -31.77 -17.73
N PHE A 493 -22.76 -32.37 -16.57
CA PHE A 493 -22.39 -31.63 -15.36
C PHE A 493 -21.13 -30.77 -15.58
N VAL A 494 -20.05 -31.33 -16.15
CA VAL A 494 -18.80 -30.60 -16.38
C VAL A 494 -19.01 -29.45 -17.37
N GLN A 495 -19.79 -29.66 -18.43
CA GLN A 495 -20.11 -28.62 -19.40
C GLN A 495 -20.96 -27.48 -18.80
N GLN A 496 -21.98 -27.82 -18.00
CA GLN A 496 -22.78 -26.80 -17.30
C GLN A 496 -21.95 -26.04 -16.26
N PHE A 497 -21.05 -26.72 -15.56
CA PHE A 497 -20.14 -26.07 -14.63
C PHE A 497 -19.14 -25.15 -15.34
N ALA A 498 -18.55 -25.59 -16.45
CA ALA A 498 -17.68 -24.75 -17.27
C ALA A 498 -18.43 -23.51 -17.79
N PHE A 499 -19.69 -23.68 -18.22
CA PHE A 499 -20.55 -22.57 -18.63
C PHE A 499 -20.82 -21.59 -17.49
N TYR A 500 -21.14 -22.06 -16.28
CA TYR A 500 -21.31 -21.21 -15.11
C TYR A 500 -20.04 -20.39 -14.82
N VAL A 501 -18.88 -21.04 -14.77
CA VAL A 501 -17.62 -20.35 -14.45
C VAL A 501 -17.28 -19.29 -15.50
N CYS A 502 -17.36 -19.62 -16.79
CA CYS A 502 -16.99 -18.68 -17.85
C CYS A 502 -18.05 -17.58 -18.06
N SER A 503 -19.32 -17.95 -18.19
CA SER A 503 -20.40 -17.04 -18.62
C SER A 503 -21.08 -16.28 -17.49
N GLU A 504 -21.23 -16.89 -16.30
CA GLU A 504 -21.95 -16.27 -15.16
C GLU A 504 -21.00 -15.57 -14.18
N VAL A 505 -19.75 -16.04 -14.06
CA VAL A 505 -18.78 -15.47 -13.11
C VAL A 505 -17.76 -14.58 -13.81
N ILE A 506 -17.00 -15.13 -14.77
CA ILE A 506 -15.84 -14.44 -15.36
C ILE A 506 -16.28 -13.31 -16.32
N GLU A 507 -17.23 -13.57 -17.22
CA GLU A 507 -17.62 -12.56 -18.21
C GLU A 507 -18.33 -11.34 -17.62
N PRO A 508 -19.27 -11.46 -16.66
CA PRO A 508 -19.92 -10.31 -16.05
C PRO A 508 -18.94 -9.48 -15.20
N SER A 509 -18.05 -10.14 -14.46
CA SER A 509 -17.02 -9.46 -13.67
C SER A 509 -16.01 -8.74 -14.57
N TRP A 510 -15.65 -9.31 -15.72
CA TRP A 510 -14.80 -8.64 -16.72
C TRP A 510 -15.46 -7.37 -17.26
N ASN A 511 -16.73 -7.46 -17.64
CA ASN A 511 -17.48 -6.31 -18.13
C ASN A 511 -17.60 -5.20 -17.06
N GLN A 512 -17.67 -5.57 -15.78
CA GLN A 512 -17.68 -4.61 -14.68
C GLN A 512 -16.33 -3.88 -14.55
N ILE A 513 -15.20 -4.59 -14.58
CA ILE A 513 -13.88 -3.94 -14.53
C ILE A 513 -13.62 -3.10 -15.79
N GLU A 514 -14.02 -3.55 -16.98
CA GLU A 514 -13.84 -2.78 -18.22
C GLU A 514 -14.63 -1.46 -18.23
N ARG A 515 -15.79 -1.41 -17.56
CA ARG A 515 -16.53 -0.15 -17.33
C ARG A 515 -15.84 0.71 -16.30
N ARG A 516 -15.51 0.16 -15.14
CA ARG A 516 -14.84 0.89 -14.06
C ARG A 516 -13.51 1.48 -14.50
N LEU A 517 -12.74 0.73 -15.30
CA LEU A 517 -11.43 1.14 -15.82
C LEU A 517 -11.48 2.40 -16.68
N LYS A 518 -12.61 2.68 -17.34
CA LYS A 518 -12.83 3.90 -18.12
C LYS A 518 -13.13 5.13 -17.25
N GLU A 519 -13.61 4.92 -16.03
CA GLU A 519 -14.02 5.98 -15.09
C GLU A 519 -12.94 6.27 -14.03
N VAL A 520 -11.83 5.52 -14.03
CA VAL A 520 -10.78 5.66 -13.01
C VAL A 520 -10.08 7.00 -13.11
N THR A 521 -9.95 7.68 -11.97
CA THR A 521 -9.22 8.94 -11.84
C THR A 521 -7.90 8.80 -11.09
N THR A 522 -7.75 7.79 -10.24
CA THR A 522 -6.54 7.58 -9.41
C THR A 522 -5.92 6.20 -9.60
N VAL A 523 -4.61 6.11 -9.42
CA VAL A 523 -3.87 4.83 -9.53
C VAL A 523 -4.26 3.86 -8.40
N GLU A 524 -4.63 4.37 -7.23
CA GLU A 524 -5.11 3.53 -6.13
C GLU A 524 -6.43 2.84 -6.48
N GLN A 525 -7.40 3.59 -7.02
CA GLN A 525 -8.67 3.02 -7.47
C GLN A 525 -8.44 1.94 -8.54
N LEU A 526 -7.50 2.17 -9.46
CA LEU A 526 -7.11 1.19 -10.47
C LEU A 526 -6.64 -0.13 -9.84
N MET A 527 -5.73 -0.04 -8.86
CA MET A 527 -5.19 -1.21 -8.17
C MET A 527 -6.29 -1.96 -7.41
N THR A 528 -7.12 -1.23 -6.66
CA THR A 528 -8.23 -1.81 -5.89
C THR A 528 -9.24 -2.50 -6.79
N TYR A 529 -9.69 -1.85 -7.88
CA TYR A 529 -10.65 -2.46 -8.81
C TYR A 529 -10.10 -3.71 -9.50
N HIS A 530 -8.81 -3.74 -9.82
CA HIS A 530 -8.17 -4.92 -10.39
C HIS A 530 -8.10 -6.08 -9.39
N LEU A 531 -7.72 -5.82 -8.14
CA LEU A 531 -7.68 -6.85 -7.10
C LEU A 531 -9.09 -7.37 -6.76
N ASP A 532 -10.05 -6.46 -6.57
CA ASP A 532 -11.46 -6.79 -6.30
C ASP A 532 -12.06 -7.67 -7.40
N TYR A 533 -11.74 -7.38 -8.67
CA TYR A 533 -12.16 -8.17 -9.82
C TYR A 533 -11.67 -9.62 -9.70
N ILE A 534 -10.39 -9.81 -9.43
CA ILE A 534 -9.78 -11.14 -9.32
C ILE A 534 -10.34 -11.90 -8.12
N ASP A 535 -10.52 -11.22 -6.98
CA ASP A 535 -11.06 -11.83 -5.77
C ASP A 535 -12.53 -12.21 -5.92
N THR A 536 -13.31 -11.40 -6.63
CA THR A 536 -14.68 -11.74 -7.02
C THR A 536 -14.70 -12.98 -7.92
N CYS A 537 -13.78 -13.09 -8.88
CA CYS A 537 -13.65 -14.29 -9.72
C CYS A 537 -13.29 -15.53 -8.89
N LEU A 538 -12.32 -15.43 -7.98
CA LEU A 538 -11.90 -16.55 -7.12
C LEU A 538 -13.05 -17.03 -6.22
N LYS A 539 -13.79 -16.09 -5.61
CA LYS A 539 -14.98 -16.38 -4.78
C LYS A 539 -16.09 -17.03 -5.61
N GLY A 540 -16.41 -16.47 -6.78
CA GLY A 540 -17.42 -17.00 -7.69
C GLY A 540 -17.09 -18.37 -8.27
N CYS A 541 -15.80 -18.68 -8.47
CA CYS A 541 -15.34 -20.00 -8.90
C CYS A 541 -15.36 -21.07 -7.78
N MET A 542 -15.87 -20.76 -6.59
CA MET A 542 -15.91 -21.65 -5.42
C MET A 542 -14.53 -22.06 -4.88
N LEU A 543 -13.48 -21.31 -5.21
CA LEU A 543 -12.09 -21.63 -4.82
C LEU A 543 -11.72 -21.18 -3.40
N THR A 544 -12.60 -20.45 -2.73
CA THR A 544 -12.38 -19.93 -1.38
C THR A 544 -12.99 -20.79 -0.28
N ASN A 545 -13.86 -21.74 -0.62
CA ASN A 545 -14.54 -22.58 0.38
C ASN A 545 -13.92 -23.98 0.44
N ALA A 546 -13.38 -24.33 1.61
CA ALA A 546 -12.72 -25.61 1.85
C ALA A 546 -13.64 -26.83 1.66
N THR A 547 -14.94 -26.73 1.94
CA THR A 547 -15.87 -27.87 1.77
C THR A 547 -16.17 -28.11 0.30
N LEU A 548 -16.41 -27.04 -0.46
CA LEU A 548 -16.64 -27.11 -1.91
C LEU A 548 -15.39 -27.58 -2.67
N LEU A 549 -14.20 -27.17 -2.24
CA LEU A 549 -12.94 -27.65 -2.81
C LEU A 549 -12.73 -29.17 -2.60
N LYS A 550 -13.09 -29.70 -1.42
CA LYS A 550 -13.01 -31.14 -1.15
C LYS A 550 -13.99 -31.94 -2.01
N VAL A 551 -15.22 -31.43 -2.15
CA VAL A 551 -16.25 -32.06 -3.00
C VAL A 551 -15.85 -32.00 -4.48
N GLY A 552 -15.43 -30.82 -4.97
CA GLY A 552 -14.95 -30.62 -6.33
C GLY A 552 -13.75 -31.53 -6.64
N GLY A 553 -12.73 -31.54 -5.77
CA GLY A 553 -11.57 -32.43 -5.89
C GLY A 553 -11.96 -33.91 -5.98
N GLY A 554 -12.99 -34.33 -5.25
CA GLY A 554 -13.56 -35.68 -5.36
C GLY A 554 -14.20 -35.96 -6.73
N VAL A 555 -14.97 -35.01 -7.26
CA VAL A 555 -15.62 -35.13 -8.58
C VAL A 555 -14.61 -35.23 -9.72
N TRP A 556 -13.54 -34.42 -9.67
CA TRP A 556 -12.47 -34.45 -10.69
C TRP A 556 -11.72 -35.78 -10.67
N ARG A 557 -11.32 -36.25 -9.48
CA ARG A 557 -10.67 -37.56 -9.30
C ARG A 557 -11.55 -38.72 -9.75
N TYR A 558 -12.87 -38.62 -9.52
CA TYR A 558 -13.81 -39.65 -9.97
C TYR A 558 -13.92 -39.71 -11.50
N SER A 559 -13.81 -38.56 -12.18
CA SER A 559 -13.77 -38.50 -13.64
C SER A 559 -12.50 -39.11 -14.23
N ASP A 560 -11.34 -38.83 -13.61
CA ASP A 560 -10.07 -39.46 -14.01
C ASP A 560 -10.10 -40.98 -13.76
N ALA A 561 -10.64 -41.42 -12.63
CA ALA A 561 -10.82 -42.85 -12.33
C ALA A 561 -11.78 -43.55 -13.32
N CYS A 562 -12.85 -42.88 -13.75
CA CYS A 562 -13.73 -43.39 -14.81
C CYS A 562 -13.01 -43.52 -16.16
N THR A 563 -11.99 -42.69 -16.42
CA THR A 563 -11.13 -42.87 -17.59
C THR A 563 -10.08 -43.96 -17.39
N ASP A 564 -9.66 -44.28 -16.17
CA ASP A 564 -8.77 -45.42 -15.89
C ASP A 564 -9.49 -46.78 -16.06
N VAL A 565 -10.83 -46.80 -16.01
CA VAL A 565 -11.64 -47.94 -16.46
C VAL A 565 -11.32 -48.32 -17.93
N ARG A 566 -10.84 -47.36 -18.74
CA ARG A 566 -10.28 -47.62 -20.09
C ARG A 566 -9.12 -48.62 -20.07
N ARG A 567 -8.27 -48.59 -19.03
CA ARG A 567 -7.12 -49.51 -18.88
C ARG A 567 -7.56 -50.91 -18.44
N THR A 568 -8.51 -51.01 -17.51
CA THR A 568 -9.06 -52.31 -17.07
C THR A 568 -9.91 -52.98 -18.15
N THR A 569 -10.64 -52.20 -18.97
CA THR A 569 -11.42 -52.75 -20.09
C THR A 569 -10.50 -53.25 -21.23
N ARG A 570 -9.36 -52.58 -21.49
CA ARG A 570 -8.32 -53.07 -22.43
C ARG A 570 -7.59 -54.32 -21.94
N ARG A 571 -7.37 -54.47 -20.62
CA ARG A 571 -6.74 -55.66 -20.02
C ARG A 571 -7.63 -56.89 -19.97
N THR A 572 -8.95 -56.72 -20.02
CA THR A 572 -9.94 -57.82 -20.04
C THR A 572 -10.38 -58.21 -21.45
N THR A 573 -9.86 -57.53 -22.48
CA THR A 573 -10.14 -57.80 -23.90
C THR A 573 -8.91 -58.26 -24.69
N ARG A 574 -7.74 -58.36 -24.04
CA ARG A 574 -6.64 -59.25 -24.44
C ARG A 574 -6.75 -60.52 -23.61
#